data_AF-A0A542W254-F1
#
_entry.id   AF-A0A542W254-F1
#
_cell.length_a   1.000
_cell.length_b   1.000
_cell.length_c   1.000
_cell.angle_alpha   90.00
_cell.angle_beta   90.00
_cell.angle_gamma   90.00
#
_symmetry.space_group_name_H-M   'P 1'
#
loop_
_entity.id
_entity.type
_entity.pdbx_description
1 polymer ?
#
loop_
_entity_poly.entity_id
_entity_poly.type
_entity_poly.pdbx_seq_one_letter_code
_entity_poly.pdbx_strand_id
1 'polypeptide(L)'
;MVGYSREKDRPFSAFFSFPWRRRHILATGLSAVAISVTADISSDASSPTAGADSLDFMKISLCLTDRKTLDPVLGKALFCRLIGKTPKRQAKFGQLSSIFNSQPWENANHFVTTAVKQNPDLPPLIRDILHGWYRGIVDEKVVVYRSAMMFSLTRNILYPKTYANGDLFYWTSRPPEVPLPKGQPVMKPDVPESLGK
;
A
#
# COMPACT_ATOMS: atom_id res chain seq x y z
N MET A 1 -57.74 -29.29 -4.12
CA MET A 1 -56.82 -29.09 -5.27
C MET A 1 -57.14 -27.71 -5.83
N VAL A 2 -56.46 -26.68 -5.32
CA VAL A 2 -56.77 -25.26 -5.60
C VAL A 2 -55.66 -24.74 -6.51
N GLY A 3 -56.01 -24.44 -7.76
CA GLY A 3 -55.11 -23.84 -8.73
C GLY A 3 -54.99 -22.33 -8.49
N TYR A 4 -53.76 -21.86 -8.28
CA TYR A 4 -53.48 -20.44 -8.23
C TYR A 4 -53.03 -19.99 -9.63
N SER A 5 -53.88 -19.21 -10.29
CA SER A 5 -53.60 -18.61 -11.60
C SER A 5 -52.48 -17.58 -11.49
N ARG A 6 -51.64 -17.62 -12.51
CA ARG A 6 -50.42 -16.84 -12.75
C ARG A 6 -50.81 -15.40 -13.12
N GLU A 7 -50.62 -14.44 -12.22
CA GLU A 7 -50.78 -13.01 -12.56
C GLU A 7 -49.52 -12.53 -13.29
N LYS A 8 -49.68 -12.36 -14.61
CA LYS A 8 -48.72 -11.80 -15.53
C LYS A 8 -48.93 -10.28 -15.62
N ASP A 9 -47.83 -9.57 -15.85
CA ASP A 9 -47.75 -8.25 -16.46
C ASP A 9 -48.08 -7.04 -15.59
N ARG A 10 -47.03 -6.53 -14.89
CA ARG A 10 -46.87 -5.09 -14.69
C ARG A 10 -45.44 -4.68 -15.08
N PRO A 11 -45.26 -3.85 -16.13
CA PRO A 11 -43.95 -3.31 -16.44
C PRO A 11 -43.58 -2.27 -15.37
N PHE A 12 -42.47 -2.51 -14.67
CA PHE A 12 -41.84 -1.54 -13.78
C PHE A 12 -41.19 -0.45 -14.65
N SER A 13 -41.97 0.54 -15.06
CA SER A 13 -41.47 1.77 -15.66
C SER A 13 -40.81 2.63 -14.58
N ALA A 14 -39.53 2.40 -14.34
CA ALA A 14 -38.66 3.34 -13.64
C ALA A 14 -37.70 3.96 -14.66
N PHE A 15 -38.16 5.06 -15.26
CA PHE A 15 -37.31 6.01 -15.96
C PHE A 15 -36.40 6.70 -14.94
N PHE A 16 -35.18 6.20 -14.78
CA PHE A 16 -34.06 6.97 -14.24
C PHE A 16 -32.80 6.67 -15.05
N SER A 17 -32.78 7.14 -16.29
CA SER A 17 -31.51 7.37 -16.97
C SER A 17 -31.05 8.78 -16.61
N PHE A 18 -30.21 8.88 -15.58
CA PHE A 18 -29.47 10.10 -15.25
C PHE A 18 -28.36 10.27 -16.28
N PRO A 19 -28.41 11.27 -17.19
CA PRO A 19 -27.29 11.50 -18.10
C PRO A 19 -26.10 12.04 -17.30
N TRP A 20 -25.09 11.20 -17.20
CA TRP A 20 -23.78 11.52 -16.67
C TRP A 20 -23.07 12.51 -17.61
N ARG A 21 -23.40 13.80 -17.50
CA ARG A 21 -22.73 14.91 -18.22
C ARG A 21 -22.43 16.08 -17.27
N ARG A 22 -21.79 15.79 -16.14
CA ARG A 22 -21.31 16.83 -15.20
C ARG A 22 -19.90 17.38 -15.51
N ARG A 23 -19.33 17.11 -16.69
CA ARG A 23 -17.95 17.50 -17.03
C ARG A 23 -17.81 18.60 -18.08
N HIS A 24 -18.90 19.20 -18.57
CA HIS A 24 -18.82 20.19 -19.65
C HIS A 24 -19.38 21.59 -19.31
N ILE A 25 -19.73 21.87 -18.05
CA ILE A 25 -20.22 23.20 -17.64
C ILE A 25 -19.12 24.07 -16.99
N LEU A 26 -17.91 23.53 -16.76
CA LEU A 26 -16.76 24.31 -16.25
C LEU A 26 -15.70 24.59 -17.33
N ALA A 27 -16.11 24.76 -18.59
CA ALA A 27 -15.20 25.04 -19.71
C ALA A 27 -15.55 26.30 -20.51
N THR A 28 -16.46 27.15 -20.03
CA THR A 28 -16.76 28.45 -20.63
C THR A 28 -16.69 29.53 -19.56
N GLY A 29 -15.53 30.17 -19.44
CA GLY A 29 -15.27 31.20 -18.45
C GLY A 29 -13.87 31.77 -18.58
N LEU A 30 -13.45 32.08 -19.80
CA LEU A 30 -12.22 32.82 -20.07
C LEU A 30 -12.58 34.31 -20.07
N SER A 31 -12.38 35.00 -18.94
CA SER A 31 -12.28 36.46 -18.92
C SER A 31 -11.20 36.87 -17.94
N ALA A 32 -10.23 37.61 -18.46
CA ALA A 32 -9.03 38.04 -17.77
C ALA A 32 -9.33 39.11 -16.73
N VAL A 33 -8.93 38.86 -15.48
CA VAL A 33 -8.67 39.91 -14.49
C VAL A 33 -7.39 39.54 -13.76
N ALA A 34 -6.31 40.26 -14.06
CA ALA A 34 -5.08 40.24 -13.31
C ALA A 34 -5.28 41.06 -12.03
N ILE A 35 -5.37 40.40 -10.88
CA ILE A 35 -5.16 41.01 -9.57
C ILE A 35 -4.25 40.07 -8.78
N SER A 36 -3.02 40.55 -8.57
CA SER A 36 -2.00 39.95 -7.72
C SER A 36 -2.51 39.88 -6.28
N VAL A 37 -2.92 38.69 -5.84
CA VAL A 37 -2.99 38.32 -4.43
C VAL A 37 -2.10 37.12 -4.27
N THR A 38 -0.92 37.35 -3.68
CA THR A 38 -0.02 36.31 -3.19
C THR A 38 -0.70 35.61 -2.02
N ALA A 39 -1.60 34.67 -2.33
CA ALA A 39 -1.93 33.62 -1.39
C ALA A 39 -0.77 32.62 -1.47
N ASP A 40 0.00 32.54 -0.37
CA ASP A 40 0.96 31.48 -0.12
C ASP A 40 0.24 30.13 -0.12
N ILE A 41 -0.05 29.61 -1.31
CA ILE A 41 -0.16 28.19 -1.52
C ILE A 41 1.28 27.72 -1.41
N SER A 42 1.67 27.27 -0.22
CA SER A 42 2.84 26.44 -0.01
C SER A 42 2.68 25.19 -0.89
N SER A 43 3.03 25.36 -2.15
CA SER A 43 3.44 24.29 -3.02
C SER A 43 4.69 23.79 -2.34
N ASP A 44 4.55 22.71 -1.58
CA ASP A 44 5.68 21.98 -1.03
C ASP A 44 6.55 21.65 -2.25
N ALA A 45 7.59 22.46 -2.43
CA ALA A 45 8.48 22.39 -3.58
C ALA A 45 9.17 21.06 -3.42
N SER A 46 8.61 20.05 -4.09
CA SER A 46 9.19 18.72 -4.15
C SER A 46 10.56 18.92 -4.77
N SER A 47 11.57 18.96 -3.91
CA SER A 47 12.98 18.99 -4.30
C SER A 47 13.17 17.93 -5.40
N PRO A 48 13.92 18.21 -6.47
CA PRO A 48 14.23 17.20 -7.49
C PRO A 48 14.83 15.92 -6.87
N THR A 49 15.44 16.02 -5.69
CA THR A 49 15.91 14.89 -4.89
C THR A 49 14.77 14.02 -4.34
N ALA A 50 13.63 14.60 -3.95
CA ALA A 50 12.50 13.85 -3.40
C ALA A 50 11.87 12.88 -4.43
N GLY A 51 11.95 13.23 -5.72
CA GLY A 51 11.51 12.36 -6.81
C GLY A 51 12.43 11.14 -6.99
N ALA A 52 13.75 11.36 -6.95
CA ALA A 52 14.74 10.28 -7.05
C ALA A 52 14.70 9.35 -5.82
N ASP A 53 14.60 9.92 -4.62
CA ASP A 53 14.52 9.16 -3.37
C ASP A 53 13.27 8.27 -3.32
N SER A 54 12.14 8.76 -3.85
CA SER A 54 10.91 7.96 -3.94
C SER A 54 11.03 6.79 -4.91
N LEU A 55 11.83 6.91 -5.98
CA LEU A 55 12.06 5.81 -6.93
C LEU A 55 12.99 4.76 -6.31
N ASP A 56 14.04 5.19 -5.62
CA ASP A 56 14.93 4.28 -4.91
C ASP A 56 14.22 3.55 -3.78
N PHE A 57 13.32 4.24 -3.06
CA PHE A 57 12.44 3.62 -2.09
C PHE A 57 11.61 2.50 -2.72
N MET A 58 11.13 2.70 -3.95
CA MET A 58 10.37 1.67 -4.64
C MET A 58 11.22 0.46 -5.03
N LYS A 59 12.44 0.67 -5.53
CA LYS A 59 13.36 -0.44 -5.87
C LYS A 59 13.72 -1.26 -4.63
N ILE A 60 14.06 -0.57 -3.54
CA ILE A 60 14.35 -1.21 -2.25
C ILE A 60 13.12 -1.99 -1.76
N SER A 61 11.92 -1.38 -1.82
CA SER A 61 10.69 -2.04 -1.41
C SER A 61 10.37 -3.28 -2.24
N LEU A 62 10.61 -3.25 -3.56
CA LEU A 62 10.45 -4.41 -4.45
C LEU A 62 11.39 -5.55 -4.04
N CYS A 63 12.66 -5.23 -3.80
CA CYS A 63 13.65 -6.20 -3.34
C CYS A 63 13.25 -6.79 -1.98
N LEU A 64 12.92 -5.95 -0.99
CA LEU A 64 12.59 -6.39 0.37
C LEU A 64 11.30 -7.23 0.46
N THR A 65 10.32 -6.98 -0.41
CA THR A 65 9.04 -7.68 -0.41
C THR A 65 8.99 -8.87 -1.37
N ASP A 66 10.08 -9.10 -2.12
CA ASP A 66 10.19 -10.14 -3.15
C ASP A 66 9.00 -10.16 -4.12
N ARG A 67 8.58 -8.96 -4.54
CA ARG A 67 7.44 -8.77 -5.45
C ARG A 67 7.89 -8.25 -6.81
N LYS A 68 7.16 -8.67 -7.84
CA LYS A 68 7.36 -8.20 -9.22
C LYS A 68 6.88 -6.77 -9.41
N THR A 69 5.78 -6.40 -8.76
CA THR A 69 5.14 -5.08 -8.91
C THR A 69 4.59 -4.59 -7.58
N LEU A 70 4.63 -3.27 -7.41
CA LEU A 70 4.08 -2.55 -6.26
C LEU A 70 3.31 -1.33 -6.76
N ASP A 71 2.30 -0.91 -6.00
CA ASP A 71 1.51 0.28 -6.34
C ASP A 71 2.35 1.55 -6.09
N PRO A 72 2.66 2.35 -7.12
CA PRO A 72 3.48 3.54 -6.98
C PRO A 72 2.80 4.63 -6.13
N VAL A 73 1.46 4.68 -6.10
CA VAL A 73 0.71 5.67 -5.31
C VAL A 73 0.87 5.35 -3.82
N LEU A 74 0.73 4.07 -3.45
CA LEU A 74 0.95 3.62 -2.08
C LEU A 74 2.41 3.76 -1.67
N GLY A 75 3.33 3.45 -2.58
CA GLY A 75 4.75 3.65 -2.39
C GLY A 75 5.11 5.09 -2.03
N LYS A 76 4.60 6.05 -2.79
CA LYS A 76 4.79 7.49 -2.51
C LYS A 76 4.19 7.89 -1.17
N ALA A 77 2.98 7.44 -0.85
CA ALA A 77 2.33 7.76 0.42
C ALA A 77 3.11 7.20 1.63
N LEU A 78 3.59 5.96 1.53
CA LEU A 78 4.43 5.33 2.56
C LEU A 78 5.78 6.05 2.68
N PHE A 79 6.43 6.39 1.57
CA PHE A 79 7.68 7.13 1.54
C PHE A 79 7.56 8.48 2.26
N CYS A 80 6.59 9.30 1.86
CA CYS A 80 6.35 10.61 2.47
C CYS A 80 6.09 10.49 3.98
N ARG A 81 5.36 9.46 4.40
CA ARG A 81 5.02 9.27 5.82
C ARG A 81 6.19 8.77 6.65
N LEU A 82 6.91 7.77 6.14
CA LEU A 82 7.94 7.06 6.89
C LEU A 82 9.22 7.89 6.96
N ILE A 83 9.64 8.46 5.84
CA ILE A 83 10.93 9.15 5.68
C ILE A 83 10.79 10.66 5.91
N GLY A 84 9.68 11.26 5.44
CA GLY A 84 9.44 12.71 5.57
C GLY A 84 9.18 13.21 7.00
N LYS A 85 9.05 12.32 7.99
CA LYS A 85 8.74 12.72 9.38
C LYS A 85 9.94 13.26 10.16
N THR A 86 11.16 12.81 9.89
CA THR A 86 12.33 13.17 10.71
C THR A 86 13.60 13.17 9.87
N PRO A 87 14.46 14.21 9.96
CA PRO A 87 15.71 14.28 9.19
C PRO A 87 16.65 13.08 9.47
N LYS A 88 16.61 12.54 10.69
CA LYS A 88 17.33 11.30 11.05
C LYS A 88 16.90 10.10 10.21
N ARG A 89 15.61 9.96 9.91
CA ARG A 89 15.10 8.86 9.06
C ARG A 89 15.51 9.06 7.61
N GLN A 90 15.51 10.29 7.12
CA GLN A 90 16.01 10.62 5.78
C GLN A 90 17.50 10.31 5.62
N ALA A 91 18.32 10.67 6.62
CA ALA A 91 19.75 10.32 6.61
C ALA A 91 19.98 8.80 6.60
N LYS A 92 19.25 8.04 7.44
CA LYS A 92 19.33 6.56 7.45
C LYS A 92 18.87 5.96 6.13
N PHE A 93 17.83 6.53 5.51
CA PHE A 93 17.36 6.09 4.21
C PHE A 93 18.41 6.35 3.11
N GLY A 94 19.05 7.52 3.12
CA GLY A 94 20.14 7.83 2.19
C GLY A 94 21.34 6.88 2.32
N GLN A 95 21.68 6.46 3.55
CA GLN A 95 22.68 5.42 3.75
C GLN A 95 22.22 4.08 3.15
N LEU A 96 20.97 3.70 3.41
CA LEU A 96 20.42 2.45 2.91
C LEU A 96 20.32 2.42 1.38
N SER A 97 19.95 3.53 0.74
CA SER A 97 19.92 3.66 -0.72
C SER A 97 21.33 3.65 -1.33
N SER A 98 22.32 4.27 -0.68
CA SER A 98 23.72 4.18 -1.10
C SER A 98 24.23 2.74 -1.09
N ILE A 99 23.88 1.96 -0.06
CA ILE A 99 24.23 0.54 0.01
C ILE A 99 23.50 -0.23 -1.09
N PHE A 100 22.21 0.03 -1.27
CA PHE A 100 21.42 -0.65 -2.31
C PHE A 100 21.96 -0.39 -3.73
N ASN A 101 22.39 0.84 -4.02
CA ASN A 101 22.89 1.24 -5.33
C ASN A 101 24.35 0.81 -5.59
N SER A 102 25.09 0.29 -4.61
CA SER A 102 26.50 -0.07 -4.78
C SER A 102 26.71 -1.36 -5.58
N GLN A 103 25.73 -2.26 -5.60
CA GLN A 103 25.81 -3.54 -6.31
C GLN A 103 24.41 -4.07 -6.65
N PRO A 104 24.27 -4.91 -7.69
CA PRO A 104 23.01 -5.64 -7.92
C PRO A 104 22.78 -6.70 -6.84
N TRP A 105 21.52 -6.89 -6.45
CA TRP A 105 21.12 -7.85 -5.41
C TRP A 105 20.27 -8.95 -6.00
N GLU A 106 20.66 -10.21 -5.77
CA GLU A 106 19.89 -11.37 -6.22
C GLU A 106 18.76 -11.73 -5.23
N ASN A 107 18.96 -11.48 -3.94
CA ASN A 107 18.02 -11.85 -2.88
C ASN A 107 17.96 -10.78 -1.78
N ALA A 108 16.75 -10.51 -1.28
CA ALA A 108 16.49 -9.66 -0.13
C ALA A 108 17.33 -10.02 1.09
N ASN A 109 17.56 -11.32 1.33
CA ASN A 109 18.32 -11.77 2.50
C ASN A 109 19.80 -11.35 2.42
N HIS A 110 20.39 -11.44 1.23
CA HIS A 110 21.77 -11.00 1.00
C HIS A 110 21.92 -9.48 1.17
N PHE A 111 20.91 -8.73 0.71
CA PHE A 111 20.84 -7.28 0.92
C PHE A 111 20.76 -6.91 2.40
N VAL A 112 19.80 -7.48 3.13
CA VAL A 112 19.59 -7.16 4.56
C VAL A 112 20.81 -7.54 5.39
N THR A 113 21.39 -8.73 5.18
CA THR A 113 22.58 -9.17 5.91
C THR A 113 23.79 -8.27 5.66
N THR A 114 23.99 -7.80 4.44
CA THR A 114 25.06 -6.84 4.13
C THR A 114 24.80 -5.47 4.75
N ALA A 115 23.56 -4.98 4.67
CA ALA A 115 23.17 -3.70 5.28
C ALA A 115 23.37 -3.70 6.80
N VAL A 116 23.01 -4.80 7.48
CA VAL A 116 23.21 -4.96 8.93
C VAL A 116 24.70 -4.98 9.29
N LYS A 117 25.55 -5.65 8.49
CA LYS A 117 27.00 -5.71 8.71
C LYS A 117 27.66 -4.34 8.59
N GLN A 118 27.22 -3.52 7.64
CA GLN A 118 27.79 -2.19 7.43
C GLN A 118 27.30 -1.18 8.47
N ASN A 119 26.01 -1.24 8.83
CA ASN A 119 25.42 -0.33 9.80
C ASN A 119 24.41 -1.04 10.72
N PRO A 120 24.72 -1.22 12.02
CA PRO A 120 23.83 -1.91 12.96
C PRO A 120 22.55 -1.12 13.28
N ASP A 121 22.47 0.15 12.88
CA ASP A 121 21.36 1.07 13.14
C ASP A 121 20.25 1.07 12.07
N LEU A 122 20.46 0.36 10.95
CA LEU A 122 19.52 0.23 9.83
C LEU A 122 18.38 -0.79 10.01
N PRO A 123 18.53 -1.91 10.75
CA PRO A 123 17.47 -2.91 10.91
C PRO A 123 16.12 -2.35 11.36
N PRO A 124 16.02 -1.39 12.31
CA PRO A 124 14.74 -0.77 12.66
C PRO A 124 14.05 -0.09 11.47
N LEU A 125 14.80 0.60 10.60
CA LEU A 125 14.24 1.25 9.42
C LEU A 125 13.70 0.22 8.42
N ILE A 126 14.46 -0.86 8.18
CA ILE A 126 14.03 -1.95 7.29
C ILE A 126 12.73 -2.59 7.80
N ARG A 127 12.66 -2.84 9.12
CA ARG A 127 11.43 -3.35 9.77
C ARG A 127 10.27 -2.38 9.60
N ASP A 128 10.47 -1.08 9.78
CA ASP A 128 9.42 -0.08 9.59
C ASP A 128 8.90 -0.05 8.15
N ILE A 129 9.79 -0.19 7.15
CA ILE A 129 9.41 -0.26 5.72
C ILE A 129 8.54 -1.50 5.47
N LEU A 130 8.99 -2.67 5.95
CA LEU A 130 8.23 -3.92 5.83
C LEU A 130 6.89 -3.84 6.55
N HIS A 131 6.87 -3.31 7.78
CA HIS A 131 5.63 -3.10 8.54
C HIS A 131 4.66 -2.17 7.79
N GLY A 132 5.15 -1.08 7.20
CA GLY A 132 4.35 -0.17 6.40
C GLY A 132 3.68 -0.87 5.22
N TRP A 133 4.40 -1.72 4.49
CA TRP A 133 3.82 -2.48 3.37
C TRP A 133 2.87 -3.60 3.82
N TYR A 134 3.23 -4.36 4.85
CA TYR A 134 2.44 -5.50 5.30
C TYR A 134 1.17 -5.08 6.04
N ARG A 135 1.26 -4.10 6.93
CA ARG A 135 0.13 -3.64 7.76
C ARG A 135 -0.56 -2.40 7.21
N GLY A 136 0.12 -1.60 6.38
CA GLY A 136 -0.41 -0.32 5.91
C GLY A 136 -0.45 0.77 6.99
N ILE A 137 0.28 0.58 8.09
CA ILE A 137 0.31 1.49 9.24
C ILE A 137 1.74 1.99 9.43
N VAL A 138 1.90 3.30 9.59
CA VAL A 138 3.19 3.95 9.87
C VAL A 138 2.99 4.95 11.01
N ASP A 139 3.77 4.79 12.09
CA ASP A 139 3.68 5.60 13.30
C ASP A 139 2.23 5.71 13.82
N GLU A 140 1.58 4.55 13.99
CA GLU A 140 0.20 4.41 14.47
C GLU A 140 -0.88 5.05 13.59
N LYS A 141 -0.50 5.59 12.42
CA LYS A 141 -1.46 6.13 11.45
C LYS A 141 -1.64 5.18 10.28
N VAL A 142 -2.89 4.97 9.90
CA VAL A 142 -3.26 4.17 8.74
C VAL A 142 -2.94 4.96 7.48
N VAL A 143 -2.02 4.44 6.66
CA VAL A 143 -1.75 4.94 5.30
C VAL A 143 -2.61 4.18 4.31
N VAL A 144 -2.72 2.86 4.49
CA VAL A 144 -3.49 1.96 3.63
C VAL A 144 -4.18 0.93 4.50
N TYR A 145 -5.44 0.63 4.20
CA TYR A 145 -6.16 -0.45 4.88
C TYR A 145 -6.42 -1.64 3.94
N ARG A 146 -7.25 -1.44 2.91
CA ARG A 146 -7.68 -2.51 2.00
C ARG A 146 -6.52 -3.20 1.26
N SER A 147 -5.55 -2.42 0.81
CA SER A 147 -4.45 -2.91 -0.03
C SER A 147 -3.18 -3.26 0.75
N ALA A 148 -3.26 -3.38 2.08
CA ALA A 148 -2.15 -3.83 2.91
C ALA A 148 -1.74 -5.27 2.53
N MET A 149 -0.43 -5.54 2.42
CA MET A 149 0.01 -6.81 1.83
C MET A 149 -0.37 -8.04 2.63
N MET A 150 -0.58 -7.94 3.95
CA MET A 150 -1.01 -9.08 4.76
C MET A 150 -2.34 -9.68 4.26
N PHE A 151 -3.23 -8.85 3.70
CA PHE A 151 -4.51 -9.30 3.15
C PHE A 151 -4.41 -9.92 1.77
N SER A 152 -3.30 -9.73 1.05
CA SER A 152 -3.15 -10.26 -0.30
C SER A 152 -3.10 -11.79 -0.35
N LEU A 153 -2.52 -12.41 0.68
CA LEU A 153 -2.43 -13.87 0.80
C LEU A 153 -3.79 -14.50 1.11
N THR A 154 -4.62 -13.81 1.90
CA THR A 154 -5.90 -14.34 2.36
C THR A 154 -7.09 -13.80 1.56
N ARG A 155 -6.88 -12.99 0.52
CA ARG A 155 -7.96 -12.23 -0.16
C ARG A 155 -9.13 -13.07 -0.67
N ASN A 156 -8.90 -14.36 -0.95
CA ASN A 156 -9.91 -15.29 -1.47
C ASN A 156 -10.66 -16.04 -0.36
N ILE A 157 -10.23 -15.92 0.90
CA ILE A 157 -10.74 -16.69 2.05
C ILE A 157 -11.24 -15.74 3.14
N LEU A 158 -10.43 -14.73 3.47
CA LEU A 158 -10.70 -13.73 4.50
C LEU A 158 -10.62 -12.34 3.90
N TYR A 159 -11.74 -11.64 3.96
CA TYR A 159 -11.79 -10.22 3.63
C TYR A 159 -11.32 -9.39 4.82
N PRO A 160 -10.69 -8.22 4.58
CA PRO A 160 -10.46 -7.25 5.64
C PRO A 160 -11.78 -6.93 6.36
N LYS A 161 -11.72 -6.66 7.67
CA LYS A 161 -12.90 -6.25 8.43
C LYS A 161 -13.55 -5.06 7.72
N THR A 162 -14.88 -4.95 7.81
CA THR A 162 -15.73 -3.96 7.11
C THR A 162 -15.87 -4.12 5.59
N TYR A 163 -15.27 -5.13 4.96
CA TYR A 163 -15.50 -5.46 3.54
C TYR A 163 -16.23 -6.79 3.38
N ALA A 164 -17.39 -6.76 2.70
CA ALA A 164 -18.11 -7.94 2.28
C ALA A 164 -18.03 -8.02 0.74
N ASN A 165 -16.94 -8.62 0.24
CA ASN A 165 -16.71 -8.78 -1.20
C ASN A 165 -16.80 -10.26 -1.64
N GLY A 166 -17.31 -11.14 -0.78
CA GLY A 166 -17.47 -12.56 -1.06
C GLY A 166 -18.89 -12.94 -1.39
N ASP A 167 -19.05 -14.16 -1.90
CA ASP A 167 -20.37 -14.76 -2.13
C ASP A 167 -21.13 -14.94 -0.82
N LEU A 168 -22.46 -15.01 -0.91
CA LEU A 168 -23.28 -15.37 0.25
C LEU A 168 -22.80 -16.72 0.79
N PHE A 169 -22.65 -16.81 2.12
CA PHE A 169 -22.20 -18.01 2.82
C PHE A 169 -20.77 -18.45 2.50
N TYR A 170 -19.88 -17.58 2.01
CA TYR A 170 -18.47 -17.94 1.74
C TYR A 170 -17.76 -18.62 2.93
N TRP A 171 -18.19 -18.33 4.17
CA TRP A 171 -17.64 -18.89 5.41
C TRP A 171 -18.02 -20.36 5.68
N THR A 172 -18.98 -20.94 4.95
CA THR A 172 -19.37 -22.35 5.14
C THR A 172 -18.47 -23.31 4.37
N SER A 173 -17.72 -22.82 3.39
CA SER A 173 -16.82 -23.61 2.57
C SER A 173 -15.48 -23.83 3.27
N ARG A 174 -14.95 -25.05 3.20
CA ARG A 174 -13.62 -25.36 3.75
C ARG A 174 -12.55 -24.56 2.98
N PRO A 175 -11.67 -23.81 3.66
CA PRO A 175 -10.55 -23.13 3.01
C PRO A 175 -9.63 -24.13 2.32
N PRO A 176 -9.03 -23.75 1.16
CA PRO A 176 -8.04 -24.58 0.51
C PRO A 176 -6.82 -24.78 1.40
N GLU A 177 -6.22 -25.96 1.34
CA GLU A 177 -5.00 -26.26 2.08
C GLU A 177 -3.81 -25.56 1.41
N VAL A 178 -3.01 -24.86 2.21
CA VAL A 178 -1.84 -24.11 1.72
C VAL A 178 -0.59 -24.90 2.13
N PRO A 179 0.29 -25.25 1.18
CA PRO A 179 1.54 -25.93 1.52
C PRO A 179 2.39 -25.05 2.42
N LEU A 180 3.06 -25.67 3.40
CA LEU A 180 3.92 -24.96 4.33
C LEU A 180 5.06 -24.25 3.57
N PRO A 181 5.37 -22.98 3.94
CA PRO A 181 6.48 -22.27 3.33
C PRO A 181 7.79 -22.98 3.64
N LYS A 182 8.62 -23.19 2.61
CA LYS A 182 9.95 -23.83 2.72
C LYS A 182 11.09 -22.82 2.98
N GLY A 183 10.77 -21.52 2.99
CA GLY A 183 11.76 -20.45 3.13
C GLY A 183 12.08 -20.12 4.59
N GLN A 184 13.33 -19.78 4.87
CA GLN A 184 13.75 -19.25 6.17
C GLN A 184 13.50 -17.73 6.25
N PRO A 185 13.10 -17.20 7.42
CA PRO A 185 12.86 -15.77 7.57
C PRO A 185 14.16 -14.96 7.44
N VAL A 186 14.08 -13.83 6.72
CA VAL A 186 15.21 -12.91 6.44
C VAL A 186 15.78 -12.28 7.72
N MET A 187 14.94 -12.07 8.74
CA MET A 187 15.35 -11.60 10.06
C MET A 187 14.83 -12.55 11.12
N LYS A 188 15.65 -12.80 12.16
CA LYS A 188 15.19 -13.54 13.34
C LYS A 188 14.02 -12.76 13.97
N PRO A 189 12.90 -13.42 14.30
CA PRO A 189 11.85 -12.79 15.05
C PRO A 189 12.40 -12.35 16.42
N ASP A 190 12.13 -11.11 16.83
CA ASP A 190 12.36 -10.65 18.20
C ASP A 190 11.24 -11.20 19.11
N VAL A 191 10.99 -12.51 19.05
CA VAL A 191 9.97 -13.19 19.86
C VAL A 191 10.64 -13.63 21.16
N PRO A 192 10.14 -13.20 22.33
CA PRO A 192 10.65 -13.70 23.60
C PRO A 192 10.44 -15.21 23.65
N GLU A 193 11.51 -15.94 24.01
CA GLU A 193 11.59 -17.41 24.04
C GLU A 193 10.50 -18.06 24.92
N SER A 194 9.83 -17.27 25.76
CA SER A 194 8.75 -17.68 26.66
C SER A 194 7.42 -18.01 25.99
N LEU A 195 7.20 -17.67 24.72
CA LEU A 195 5.94 -17.93 24.00
C LEU A 195 5.89 -19.31 23.32
N GLY A 196 6.95 -20.10 23.43
CA GLY A 196 7.10 -21.42 22.79
C GLY A 196 7.08 -22.62 23.74
N LYS A 197 6.66 -22.45 25.00
CA LYS A 197 6.45 -23.53 25.98
C LYS A 197 5.00 -23.61 26.40
#